data_AF-A0A6H9HGG4-F1
#
_entry.id   AF-A0A6H9HGG4-F1
#
_cell.length_a   1.000
_cell.length_b   1.000
_cell.length_c   1.000
_cell.angle_alpha   90.00
_cell.angle_beta   90.00
_cell.angle_gamma   90.00
#
_symmetry.space_group_name_H-M   'P 1'
#
loop_
_entity.id
_entity.type
_entity.pdbx_description
1 polymer ?
#
loop_
_entity_poly.entity_id
_entity_poly.type
_entity_poly.pdbx_seq_one_letter_code
_entity_poly.pdbx_strand_id
1 'polypeptide(L)'
;MRALLVALAVIALLAGAGWLWPQLRFQAAAQDVDGSAPDSILVMDGRVTRVIDGDTLDVQLDSGPQRIRLYGIDTPEARAPGGREATQALKRLLAPAAVEVQPVSDDPYDQYDRLIAVLYVGRLNVNEQMVTDGHAWAFRRYLGQLDGDEHYCELEAAARTKRRGLWSLPSARWVPPWIWRERQRASPGSRVPSRDYAGETAQDCIAAIGKANAPPGKAMPQGLLGQDTLPGETASSGQPPGCDIKGNINSKGDRIYHLPGSRSYAGTRINPDSGERWFCSEDEARAAGWRAPR
;
A
#
# COMPACT_ATOMS: atom_id res chain seq x y z
N MET A 1 50.69 12.10 79.20
CA MET A 1 52.17 12.09 79.27
C MET A 1 52.72 12.59 77.93
N ARG A 2 53.48 13.70 77.99
CA ARG A 2 54.66 14.06 77.15
C ARG A 2 54.51 13.92 75.63
N ALA A 3 54.48 15.04 74.90
CA ALA A 3 55.64 15.60 74.16
C ALA A 3 55.33 15.46 72.64
N LEU A 4 55.65 16.35 71.70
CA LEU A 4 56.44 17.58 71.68
C LEU A 4 55.99 18.36 70.42
N LEU A 5 55.93 19.69 70.50
CA LEU A 5 56.03 20.61 69.35
C LEU A 5 57.44 20.54 68.75
N VAL A 6 57.61 20.64 67.41
CA VAL A 6 58.68 21.31 66.61
C VAL A 6 58.27 21.10 65.13
N ALA A 7 57.78 22.08 64.36
CA ALA A 7 58.42 23.24 63.70
C ALA A 7 59.21 22.92 62.41
N LEU A 8 59.15 23.89 61.46
CA LEU A 8 59.92 24.11 60.23
C LEU A 8 59.33 23.44 58.95
N ALA A 9 58.79 24.18 57.96
CA ALA A 9 59.31 25.26 57.09
C ALA A 9 60.17 24.76 55.91
N VAL A 10 60.12 25.53 54.80
CA VAL A 10 60.93 25.48 53.55
C VAL A 10 60.32 24.61 52.43
N ILE A 11 59.62 25.17 51.42
CA ILE A 11 60.03 25.98 50.22
C ILE A 11 60.71 25.15 49.10
N ALA A 12 60.26 25.44 47.85
CA ALA A 12 60.86 25.26 46.51
C ALA A 12 60.19 24.17 45.66
N LEU A 13 59.37 24.52 44.66
CA LEU A 13 59.70 24.93 43.28
C LEU A 13 60.52 23.90 42.49
N LEU A 14 59.96 23.49 41.33
CA LEU A 14 60.57 23.24 40.00
C LEU A 14 59.69 22.20 39.27
N ALA A 15 58.84 22.62 38.32
CA ALA A 15 59.12 22.86 36.90
C ALA A 15 59.24 21.57 36.05
N GLY A 16 58.29 21.43 35.12
CA GLY A 16 58.57 20.99 33.74
C GLY A 16 58.74 19.49 33.47
N ALA A 17 57.63 18.80 33.21
CA ALA A 17 57.58 17.65 32.30
C ALA A 17 56.19 17.69 31.65
N GLY A 18 56.05 18.08 30.39
CA GLY A 18 56.53 17.27 29.26
C GLY A 18 55.44 16.31 28.79
N TRP A 19 54.21 16.79 28.59
CA TRP A 19 53.15 16.03 27.93
C TRP A 19 53.06 16.48 26.48
N LEU A 20 53.87 15.84 25.63
CA LEU A 20 53.62 15.82 24.18
C LEU A 20 52.36 15.00 23.93
N TRP A 21 51.21 15.67 23.81
CA TRP A 21 50.09 15.11 23.08
C TRP A 21 50.11 15.70 21.66
N PRO A 22 50.31 14.89 20.61
CA PRO A 22 50.11 15.36 19.27
C PRO A 22 48.61 15.65 19.09
N GLN A 23 48.30 16.91 18.78
CA GLN A 23 46.99 17.34 18.32
C GLN A 23 46.75 16.69 16.95
N LEU A 24 46.24 15.46 16.92
CA LEU A 24 45.66 14.87 15.73
C LEU A 24 44.42 15.69 15.38
N ARG A 25 44.64 16.75 14.60
CA ARG A 25 43.58 17.40 13.83
C ARG A 25 43.10 16.38 12.81
N PHE A 26 42.07 15.61 13.16
CA PHE A 26 41.24 14.98 12.15
C PHE A 26 40.54 16.11 11.40
N GLN A 27 41.11 16.50 10.27
CA GLN A 27 40.42 17.29 9.27
C GLN A 27 39.33 16.37 8.71
N ALA A 28 38.10 16.55 9.17
CA ALA A 28 36.94 16.00 8.50
C ALA A 28 36.92 16.63 7.10
N ALA A 29 37.31 15.86 6.09
CA ALA A 29 37.04 16.22 4.71
C ALA A 29 35.51 16.27 4.57
N ALA A 30 34.97 17.48 4.42
CA ALA A 30 33.63 17.65 3.91
C ALA A 30 33.62 17.02 2.51
N GLN A 31 33.02 15.86 2.38
CA GLN A 31 32.71 15.30 1.08
C GLN A 31 31.58 16.15 0.51
N ASP A 32 31.85 16.83 -0.60
CA ASP A 32 30.85 17.42 -1.45
C ASP A 32 29.94 16.28 -1.95
N VAL A 33 28.82 16.09 -1.26
CA VAL A 33 27.76 15.20 -1.72
C VAL A 33 27.04 15.89 -2.87
N ASP A 34 27.25 15.35 -4.06
CA ASP A 34 26.55 15.73 -5.28
C ASP A 34 25.05 15.77 -5.01
N GLY A 35 24.45 16.93 -5.27
CA GLY A 35 23.10 17.31 -4.90
C GLY A 35 22.03 16.64 -5.76
N SER A 36 21.98 15.31 -5.74
CA SER A 36 20.74 14.60 -6.01
C SER A 36 19.90 14.70 -4.74
N ALA A 37 18.97 15.66 -4.71
CA ALA A 37 17.90 15.64 -3.72
C ALA A 37 17.28 14.23 -3.75
N PRO A 38 17.04 13.58 -2.60
CA PRO A 38 16.26 12.35 -2.61
C PRO A 38 14.94 12.65 -3.32
N ASP A 39 14.51 11.74 -4.20
CA ASP A 39 13.21 11.79 -4.87
C ASP A 39 12.17 12.24 -3.84
N SER A 40 11.78 13.52 -3.90
CA SER A 40 11.09 14.14 -2.79
C SER A 40 9.66 13.62 -2.85
N ILE A 41 9.40 12.60 -2.06
CA ILE A 41 8.06 12.07 -1.83
C ILE A 41 7.14 13.28 -1.60
N LEU A 42 6.16 13.46 -2.48
CA LEU A 42 5.20 14.54 -2.36
C LEU A 42 4.41 14.32 -1.07
N VAL A 43 4.64 15.14 -0.05
CA VAL A 43 3.86 15.12 1.19
C VAL A 43 2.97 16.35 1.21
N MET A 44 1.67 16.15 1.45
CA MET A 44 0.69 17.21 1.52
C MET A 44 0.01 17.21 2.88
N ASP A 45 -0.02 18.36 3.55
CA ASP A 45 -0.80 18.53 4.76
C ASP A 45 -2.29 18.70 4.44
N GLY A 46 -3.14 18.13 5.28
CA GLY A 46 -4.57 18.16 5.08
C GLY A 46 -5.39 18.07 6.36
N ARG A 47 -6.66 18.47 6.26
CA ARG A 47 -7.65 18.28 7.32
C ARG A 47 -8.70 17.27 6.88
N VAL A 48 -8.91 16.22 7.68
CA VAL A 48 -10.01 15.28 7.44
C VAL A 48 -11.34 16.01 7.59
N THR A 49 -12.17 15.95 6.54
CA THR A 49 -13.51 16.56 6.53
C THR A 49 -14.60 15.51 6.72
N ARG A 50 -14.40 14.31 6.19
CA ARG A 50 -15.37 13.21 6.28
C ARG A 50 -14.68 11.86 6.14
N VAL A 51 -15.03 10.91 7.00
CA VAL A 51 -14.70 9.48 6.80
C VAL A 51 -15.92 8.80 6.17
N ILE A 52 -15.74 8.20 4.99
CA ILE A 52 -16.82 7.58 4.21
C ILE A 52 -17.03 6.13 4.67
N ASP A 53 -15.95 5.34 4.66
CA ASP A 53 -15.91 3.95 5.08
C ASP A 53 -14.54 3.61 5.72
N GLY A 54 -14.17 2.33 5.80
CA GLY A 54 -12.95 1.88 6.48
C GLY A 54 -11.66 2.17 5.72
N ASP A 55 -11.70 2.54 4.45
CA ASP A 55 -10.49 2.85 3.65
C ASP A 55 -10.64 4.07 2.74
N THR A 56 -11.77 4.76 2.80
CA THR A 56 -12.05 5.96 2.00
C THR A 56 -12.48 7.13 2.86
N LEU A 57 -11.91 8.31 2.60
CA LEU A 57 -12.17 9.57 3.30
C LEU A 57 -12.05 10.77 2.36
N ASP A 58 -12.62 11.90 2.78
CA ASP A 58 -12.44 13.20 2.14
C ASP A 58 -11.56 14.09 3.04
N VAL A 59 -10.55 14.71 2.43
CA VAL A 59 -9.57 15.59 3.07
C VAL A 59 -9.57 16.93 2.36
N GLN A 60 -9.53 18.02 3.14
CA GLN A 60 -9.28 19.36 2.61
C GLN A 60 -7.77 19.57 2.56
N LEU A 61 -7.23 19.70 1.35
CA LEU A 61 -5.85 20.12 1.07
C LEU A 61 -5.84 21.60 0.66
N ASP A 62 -4.65 22.19 0.58
CA ASP A 62 -4.48 23.56 0.06
C ASP A 62 -4.91 23.68 -1.41
N SER A 63 -4.73 22.62 -2.19
CA SER A 63 -5.18 22.52 -3.59
C SER A 63 -6.69 22.34 -3.75
N GLY A 64 -7.41 21.99 -2.67
CA GLY A 64 -8.85 21.76 -2.69
C GLY A 64 -9.29 20.48 -1.96
N PRO A 65 -10.60 20.19 -1.98
CA PRO A 65 -11.13 18.96 -1.41
C PRO A 65 -10.72 17.76 -2.26
N GLN A 66 -10.13 16.75 -1.61
CA GLN A 66 -9.65 15.52 -2.25
C GLN A 66 -10.28 14.31 -1.59
N ARG A 67 -10.75 13.35 -2.41
CA ARG A 67 -11.11 12.01 -1.93
C ARG A 67 -9.89 11.12 -1.94
N ILE A 68 -9.64 10.45 -0.82
CA ILE A 68 -8.48 9.58 -0.61
C ILE A 68 -8.95 8.13 -0.45
N ARG A 69 -8.25 7.20 -1.11
CA ARG A 69 -8.31 5.76 -0.88
C ARG A 69 -6.99 5.33 -0.23
N LEU A 70 -7.07 4.72 0.96
CA LEU A 70 -5.88 4.26 1.69
C LEU A 70 -5.15 3.21 0.86
N TYR A 71 -3.87 3.43 0.59
CA TYR A 71 -2.99 2.48 -0.09
C TYR A 71 -2.84 1.16 0.68
N GLY A 72 -2.62 0.06 -0.06
CA GLY A 72 -2.16 -1.21 0.49
C GLY A 72 -3.18 -2.02 1.30
N ILE A 73 -4.39 -1.48 1.54
CA ILE A 73 -5.39 -2.12 2.40
C ILE A 73 -6.76 -2.24 1.75
N ASP A 74 -7.58 -3.21 2.15
CA ASP A 74 -8.99 -3.34 1.76
C ASP A 74 -9.81 -3.65 3.02
N THR A 75 -10.77 -2.79 3.36
CA THR A 75 -11.62 -2.98 4.54
C THR A 75 -12.90 -3.74 4.22
N PRO A 76 -13.46 -4.51 5.17
CA PRO A 76 -14.76 -5.12 4.96
C PRO A 76 -15.81 -4.07 4.58
N GLU A 77 -16.59 -4.36 3.54
CA GLU A 77 -17.70 -3.51 3.12
C GLU A 77 -18.63 -3.18 4.29
N ALA A 78 -19.28 -2.01 4.30
CA ALA A 78 -20.08 -1.55 5.45
C ALA A 78 -21.20 -2.52 5.91
N ARG A 79 -21.64 -3.42 5.02
CA ARG A 79 -22.64 -4.48 5.30
C ARG A 79 -22.04 -5.86 5.57
N ALA A 80 -20.75 -6.04 5.31
CA ALA A 80 -20.02 -7.26 5.63
C ALA A 80 -19.66 -7.29 7.13
N PRO A 81 -19.39 -8.49 7.70
CA PRO A 81 -18.84 -8.60 9.05
C PRO A 81 -17.58 -7.73 9.22
N GLY A 82 -17.55 -6.91 10.28
CA GLY A 82 -16.41 -6.04 10.59
C GLY A 82 -16.37 -4.69 9.86
N GLY A 83 -17.27 -4.42 8.90
CA GLY A 83 -17.18 -3.21 8.09
C GLY A 83 -17.56 -1.92 8.83
N ARG A 84 -18.56 -1.99 9.71
CA ARG A 84 -18.93 -0.86 10.57
C ARG A 84 -17.82 -0.57 11.57
N GLU A 85 -17.23 -1.61 12.13
CA GLU A 85 -16.12 -1.55 13.08
C GLU A 85 -14.88 -0.94 12.43
N ALA A 86 -14.57 -1.30 11.18
CA ALA A 86 -13.47 -0.71 10.41
C ALA A 86 -13.70 0.80 10.17
N THR A 87 -14.90 1.19 9.77
CA THR A 87 -15.25 2.62 9.59
C THR A 87 -15.09 3.40 10.91
N GLN A 88 -15.52 2.82 12.03
CA GLN A 88 -15.37 3.46 13.35
C GLN A 88 -13.91 3.52 13.79
N ALA A 89 -13.11 2.51 13.48
CA ALA A 89 -11.68 2.50 13.77
C ALA A 89 -10.97 3.64 13.03
N LEU A 90 -11.20 3.77 11.73
CA LEU A 90 -10.62 4.86 10.94
C LEU A 90 -11.04 6.23 11.49
N LYS A 91 -12.32 6.41 11.86
CA LYS A 91 -12.79 7.64 12.52
C LYS A 91 -12.05 7.95 13.83
N ARG A 92 -11.73 6.94 14.64
CA ARG A 92 -10.99 7.13 15.91
C ARG A 92 -9.54 7.51 15.66
N LEU A 93 -8.88 6.88 14.70
CA LEU A 93 -7.50 7.19 14.33
C LEU A 93 -7.36 8.62 13.78
N LEU A 94 -8.40 9.13 13.12
CA LEU A 94 -8.43 10.44 12.47
C LEU A 94 -9.09 11.55 13.31
N ALA A 95 -9.57 11.25 14.53
CA ALA A 95 -10.31 12.21 15.34
C ALA A 95 -9.43 13.40 15.77
N PRO A 96 -10.03 14.60 15.81
CA PRO A 96 -9.76 15.67 14.84
C PRO A 96 -8.27 15.88 14.54
N ALA A 97 -7.77 15.17 13.53
CA ALA A 97 -6.37 15.21 13.15
C ALA A 97 -6.12 16.05 11.89
N ALA A 98 -5.07 16.87 11.93
CA ALA A 98 -4.32 17.17 10.71
C ALA A 98 -3.65 15.87 10.26
N VAL A 99 -3.66 15.62 8.97
CA VAL A 99 -3.06 14.44 8.35
C VAL A 99 -2.00 14.86 7.37
N GLU A 100 -0.91 14.11 7.34
CA GLU A 100 0.03 14.13 6.23
C GLU A 100 -0.45 13.08 5.22
N VAL A 101 -0.61 13.51 3.96
CA VAL A 101 -1.04 12.70 2.83
C VAL A 101 0.17 12.45 1.94
N GLN A 102 0.56 11.18 1.81
CA GLN A 102 1.66 10.75 0.98
C GLN A 102 1.12 9.92 -0.19
N PRO A 103 1.03 10.48 -1.42
CA PRO A 103 0.70 9.71 -2.61
C PRO A 103 1.76 8.66 -2.92
N VAL A 104 1.34 7.58 -3.56
CA VAL A 104 2.19 6.39 -3.75
C VAL A 104 2.86 6.29 -5.12
N SER A 105 2.60 7.25 -6.00
CA SER A 105 3.19 7.35 -7.35
C SER A 105 3.02 8.78 -7.90
N ASP A 106 3.63 9.05 -9.05
CA ASP A 106 3.48 10.32 -9.78
C ASP A 106 2.06 10.55 -10.33
N ASP A 107 1.35 9.47 -10.66
CA ASP A 107 -0.08 9.49 -11.03
C ASP A 107 -0.88 8.61 -10.06
N PRO A 108 -1.13 9.10 -8.83
CA PRO A 108 -1.65 8.32 -7.72
C PRO A 108 -3.17 8.23 -7.73
N TYR A 109 -3.84 8.18 -8.89
CA TYR A 109 -5.29 8.17 -8.97
C TYR A 109 -5.84 6.83 -9.45
N ASP A 110 -6.90 6.36 -8.79
CA ASP A 110 -7.65 5.21 -9.28
C ASP A 110 -8.68 5.61 -10.35
N GLN A 111 -9.32 4.60 -10.95
CA GLN A 111 -10.36 4.78 -11.98
C GLN A 111 -11.62 5.54 -11.51
N TYR A 112 -11.72 5.88 -10.23
CA TYR A 112 -12.81 6.64 -9.63
C TYR A 112 -12.35 8.05 -9.21
N ASP A 113 -11.20 8.50 -9.70
CA ASP A 113 -10.57 9.79 -9.38
C ASP A 113 -10.27 9.97 -7.88
N ARG A 114 -10.03 8.86 -7.16
CA ARG A 114 -9.58 8.91 -5.76
C ARG A 114 -8.07 8.88 -5.70
N LEU A 115 -7.50 9.76 -4.87
CA LEU A 115 -6.07 9.80 -4.57
C LEU A 115 -5.69 8.57 -3.73
N ILE A 116 -4.76 7.76 -4.20
CA ILE A 116 -4.21 6.60 -3.52
C ILE A 116 -3.03 7.08 -2.67
N ALA A 117 -3.15 6.98 -1.35
CA ALA A 117 -2.16 7.52 -0.44
C ALA A 117 -1.97 6.71 0.84
N VAL A 118 -0.78 6.83 1.43
CA VAL A 118 -0.52 6.51 2.82
C VAL A 118 -0.82 7.75 3.66
N LEU A 119 -1.53 7.57 4.77
CA LEU A 119 -1.85 8.67 5.68
C LEU A 119 -1.09 8.56 6.99
N TYR A 120 -0.61 9.70 7.48
CA TYR A 120 0.02 9.82 8.78
C TYR A 120 -0.72 10.80 9.68
N VAL A 121 -0.84 10.43 10.96
CA VAL A 121 -1.22 11.34 12.05
C VAL A 121 -0.03 11.46 12.98
N GLY A 122 0.74 12.54 12.83
CA GLY A 122 2.07 12.63 13.43
C GLY A 122 2.95 11.49 12.93
N ARG A 123 3.40 10.61 13.82
CA ARG A 123 4.24 9.45 13.45
C ARG A 123 3.46 8.16 13.17
N LEU A 124 2.14 8.18 13.29
CA LEU A 124 1.31 7.00 13.14
C LEU A 124 0.93 6.79 11.67
N ASN A 125 1.39 5.70 11.05
CA ASN A 125 0.86 5.24 9.76
C ASN A 125 -0.55 4.68 9.96
N VAL A 126 -1.56 5.38 9.45
CA VAL A 126 -2.97 5.00 9.61
C VAL A 126 -3.28 3.70 8.85
N ASN A 127 -2.69 3.50 7.67
CA ASN A 127 -2.93 2.33 6.83
C ASN A 127 -2.46 1.05 7.52
N GLU A 128 -1.24 1.05 8.04
CA GLU A 128 -0.67 -0.06 8.81
C GLU A 128 -1.43 -0.30 10.12
N GLN A 129 -1.83 0.78 10.81
CA GLN A 129 -2.59 0.66 12.05
C GLN A 129 -3.95 -0.03 11.84
N MET A 130 -4.62 0.25 10.71
CA MET A 130 -5.86 -0.42 10.34
C MET A 130 -5.69 -1.94 10.15
N VAL A 131 -4.55 -2.39 9.60
CA VAL A 131 -4.24 -3.83 9.50
C VAL A 131 -3.85 -4.40 10.86
N THR A 132 -3.01 -3.68 11.61
CA THR A 132 -2.53 -4.05 12.94
C THR A 132 -3.66 -4.31 13.95
N ASP A 133 -4.73 -3.53 13.86
CA ASP A 133 -5.93 -3.66 14.71
C ASP A 133 -6.95 -4.64 14.16
N GLY A 134 -6.68 -5.27 13.00
CA GLY A 134 -7.54 -6.26 12.37
C GLY A 134 -8.81 -5.66 11.74
N HIS A 135 -8.74 -4.40 11.30
CA HIS A 135 -9.84 -3.71 10.63
C HIS A 135 -9.72 -3.72 9.10
N ALA A 136 -8.56 -4.10 8.57
CA ALA A 136 -8.32 -4.19 7.14
C ALA A 136 -7.53 -5.45 6.77
N TRP A 137 -7.71 -5.89 5.53
CA TRP A 137 -6.88 -6.90 4.87
C TRP A 137 -5.74 -6.20 4.12
N ALA A 138 -4.55 -6.80 4.10
CA ALA A 138 -3.47 -6.45 3.18
C ALA A 138 -3.94 -6.66 1.74
N PHE A 139 -3.99 -5.61 0.93
CA PHE A 139 -4.57 -5.71 -0.39
C PHE A 139 -3.53 -6.18 -1.41
N ARG A 140 -3.20 -7.48 -1.35
CA ARG A 140 -2.11 -8.14 -2.11
C ARG A 140 -1.99 -7.69 -3.58
N ARG A 141 -3.13 -7.50 -4.28
CA ARG A 141 -3.17 -7.04 -5.67
C ARG A 141 -2.53 -5.66 -5.91
N TYR A 142 -2.60 -4.78 -4.92
CA TYR A 142 -2.16 -3.38 -5.02
C TYR A 142 -0.92 -3.08 -4.19
N LEU A 143 -0.41 -4.07 -3.44
CA LEU A 143 0.90 -4.03 -2.81
C LEU A 143 2.01 -4.37 -3.82
N GLY A 144 3.25 -4.05 -3.46
CA GLY A 144 4.46 -4.22 -4.28
C GLY A 144 4.83 -2.98 -5.09
N GLN A 145 4.23 -1.83 -4.78
CA GLN A 145 4.57 -0.54 -5.40
C GLN A 145 5.54 0.27 -4.53
N LEU A 146 5.55 0.02 -3.22
CA LEU A 146 6.45 0.67 -2.27
C LEU A 146 7.40 -0.36 -1.66
N ASP A 147 8.62 0.07 -1.37
CA ASP A 147 9.60 -0.74 -0.66
C ASP A 147 9.07 -1.13 0.73
N GLY A 148 9.12 -2.42 1.05
CA GLY A 148 8.69 -2.95 2.35
C GLY A 148 7.19 -3.29 2.46
N ASP A 149 6.45 -3.29 1.35
CA ASP A 149 5.04 -3.67 1.31
C ASP A 149 4.74 -5.09 1.85
N GLU A 150 5.74 -5.97 1.86
CA GLU A 150 5.66 -7.29 2.50
C GLU A 150 5.24 -7.20 3.97
N HIS A 151 5.58 -6.09 4.64
CA HIS A 151 5.25 -5.85 6.04
C HIS A 151 3.73 -5.87 6.30
N TYR A 152 2.89 -5.45 5.35
CA TYR A 152 1.42 -5.52 5.51
C TYR A 152 0.92 -6.95 5.73
N CYS A 153 1.55 -7.95 5.09
CA CYS A 153 1.21 -9.35 5.28
C CYS A 153 1.60 -9.86 6.67
N GLU A 154 2.71 -9.39 7.22
CA GLU A 154 3.16 -9.71 8.58
C GLU A 154 2.21 -9.10 9.63
N LEU A 155 1.82 -7.84 9.44
CA LEU A 155 0.85 -7.15 10.28
C LEU A 155 -0.49 -7.89 10.30
N GLU A 156 -0.96 -8.32 9.13
CA GLU A 156 -2.21 -9.08 9.01
C GLU A 156 -2.12 -10.42 9.75
N ALA A 157 -1.04 -11.18 9.56
CA ALA A 157 -0.81 -12.45 10.25
C ALA A 157 -0.71 -12.29 11.78
N ALA A 158 -0.04 -11.22 12.24
CA ALA A 158 0.04 -10.89 13.66
C ALA A 158 -1.33 -10.52 14.23
N ALA A 159 -2.14 -9.72 13.52
CA ALA A 159 -3.49 -9.35 13.91
C ALA A 159 -4.42 -10.58 13.99
N ARG A 160 -4.29 -11.51 13.04
CA ARG A 160 -4.99 -12.81 13.05
C ARG A 160 -4.64 -13.65 14.27
N THR A 161 -3.34 -13.81 14.54
CA THR A 161 -2.83 -14.58 15.69
C THR A 161 -3.32 -13.98 17.01
N LYS A 162 -3.34 -12.65 17.11
CA LYS A 162 -3.81 -11.91 18.30
C LYS A 162 -5.34 -11.76 18.36
N ARG A 163 -6.08 -12.29 17.37
CA ARG A 163 -7.55 -12.21 17.29
C ARG A 163 -8.09 -10.79 17.42
N ARG A 164 -7.46 -9.82 16.77
CA ARG A 164 -7.87 -8.40 16.80
C ARG A 164 -8.96 -8.12 15.77
N GLY A 165 -9.84 -7.16 16.05
CA GLY A 165 -10.86 -6.69 15.10
C GLY A 165 -11.67 -7.82 14.48
N LEU A 166 -11.69 -7.90 13.14
CA LEU A 166 -12.35 -8.95 12.35
C LEU A 166 -11.92 -10.35 12.78
N TRP A 167 -10.66 -10.52 13.15
CA TRP A 167 -10.05 -11.82 13.49
C TRP A 167 -10.49 -12.37 14.85
N SER A 168 -11.24 -11.58 15.64
CA SER A 168 -11.91 -12.07 16.85
C SER A 168 -13.14 -12.92 16.55
N LEU A 169 -13.71 -12.78 15.34
CA LEU A 169 -14.86 -13.55 14.89
C LEU A 169 -14.45 -14.98 14.51
N PRO A 170 -15.41 -15.93 14.44
CA PRO A 170 -15.15 -17.25 13.84
C PRO A 170 -14.61 -17.11 12.42
N SER A 171 -13.63 -17.93 12.04
CA SER A 171 -12.94 -17.84 10.74
C SER A 171 -13.87 -17.93 9.52
N ALA A 172 -15.03 -18.59 9.65
CA ALA A 172 -16.07 -18.61 8.64
C ALA A 172 -16.62 -17.20 8.27
N ARG A 173 -16.40 -16.20 9.12
CA ARG A 173 -16.76 -14.79 8.87
C ARG A 173 -15.61 -13.96 8.30
N TRP A 174 -14.41 -14.51 8.17
CA TRP A 174 -13.26 -13.83 7.57
C TRP A 174 -13.38 -13.87 6.05
N VAL A 175 -14.24 -13.00 5.53
CA VAL A 175 -14.45 -12.88 4.09
C VAL A 175 -13.70 -11.63 3.62
N PRO A 176 -12.65 -11.77 2.79
CA PRO A 176 -11.99 -10.60 2.23
C PRO A 176 -12.94 -9.78 1.36
N PRO A 177 -12.77 -8.45 1.26
CA PRO A 177 -13.76 -7.60 0.62
C PRO A 177 -13.86 -7.85 -0.89
N TRP A 178 -12.77 -8.23 -1.57
CA TRP A 178 -12.82 -8.65 -2.98
C TRP A 178 -13.68 -9.90 -3.19
N ILE A 179 -13.62 -10.89 -2.29
CA ILE A 179 -14.48 -12.09 -2.36
C ILE A 179 -15.94 -11.73 -2.03
N TRP A 180 -16.16 -10.87 -1.04
CA TRP A 180 -17.50 -10.38 -0.72
C TRP A 180 -18.16 -9.68 -1.92
N ARG A 181 -17.41 -8.84 -2.64
CA ARG A 181 -17.85 -8.18 -3.88
C ARG A 181 -18.12 -9.19 -5.01
N GLU A 182 -17.26 -10.19 -5.21
CA GLU A 182 -17.48 -11.26 -6.19
C GLU A 182 -18.78 -12.05 -5.90
N ARG A 183 -19.03 -12.42 -4.64
CA ARG A 183 -20.25 -13.16 -4.24
C ARG A 183 -21.53 -12.38 -4.52
N GLN A 184 -21.53 -11.06 -4.36
CA GLN A 184 -22.70 -10.23 -4.64
C GLN A 184 -22.97 -10.05 -6.13
N ARG A 185 -21.94 -10.19 -6.98
CA ARG A 185 -22.09 -10.10 -8.45
C ARG A 185 -22.43 -11.44 -9.10
N ALA A 186 -22.17 -12.54 -8.41
CA ALA A 186 -22.38 -13.88 -8.94
C ALA A 186 -23.87 -14.15 -9.19
N SER A 187 -24.18 -14.69 -10.37
CA SER A 187 -25.54 -15.14 -10.71
C SER A 187 -25.97 -16.31 -9.82
N PRO A 188 -27.29 -16.49 -9.58
CA PRO A 188 -27.80 -17.67 -8.89
C PRO A 188 -27.27 -18.96 -9.51
N GLY A 189 -26.60 -19.80 -8.72
CA GLY A 189 -26.03 -21.09 -9.16
C GLY A 189 -24.56 -21.06 -9.58
N SER A 190 -23.91 -19.89 -9.63
CA SER A 190 -22.46 -19.81 -9.91
C SER A 190 -21.63 -20.35 -8.74
N ARG A 191 -20.66 -21.23 -9.02
CA ARG A 191 -19.63 -21.62 -8.04
C ARG A 191 -18.62 -20.49 -7.88
N VAL A 192 -18.79 -19.65 -6.86
CA VAL A 192 -17.75 -18.73 -6.44
C VAL A 192 -16.66 -19.56 -5.72
N PRO A 193 -15.39 -19.52 -6.15
CA PRO A 193 -14.34 -20.28 -5.50
C PRO A 193 -14.31 -19.99 -4.00
N SER A 194 -14.30 -21.05 -3.19
CA SER A 194 -13.99 -20.93 -1.76
C SER A 194 -12.50 -20.67 -1.62
N ARG A 195 -12.10 -19.40 -1.76
CA ARG A 195 -10.77 -18.95 -1.36
C ARG A 195 -10.81 -18.77 0.16
N ASP A 196 -10.60 -19.88 0.87
CA ASP A 196 -10.47 -19.85 2.32
C ASP A 196 -9.09 -19.27 2.67
N TYR A 197 -9.09 -18.09 3.27
CA TYR A 197 -7.88 -17.40 3.71
C TYR A 197 -7.56 -17.68 5.18
N ALA A 198 -8.38 -18.47 5.90
CA ALA A 198 -8.21 -18.69 7.33
C ALA A 198 -6.90 -19.38 7.71
N GLY A 199 -6.35 -20.20 6.82
CA GLY A 199 -5.06 -20.89 7.01
C GLY A 199 -3.87 -20.24 6.30
N GLU A 200 -4.06 -19.10 5.64
CA GLU A 200 -2.99 -18.43 4.90
C GLU A 200 -1.94 -17.83 5.87
N THR A 201 -0.68 -18.10 5.59
CA THR A 201 0.48 -17.55 6.33
C THR A 201 0.90 -16.18 5.77
N ALA A 202 1.76 -15.45 6.51
CA ALA A 202 2.37 -14.23 6.00
C ALA A 202 3.14 -14.49 4.69
N GLN A 203 3.85 -15.62 4.59
CA GLN A 203 4.60 -15.98 3.39
C GLN A 203 3.69 -16.25 2.18
N ASP A 204 2.53 -16.88 2.40
CA ASP A 204 1.54 -17.08 1.33
C ASP A 204 0.99 -15.75 0.82
N CYS A 205 0.72 -14.81 1.75
CA CYS A 205 0.30 -13.45 1.43
C CYS A 205 1.38 -12.70 0.63
N ILE A 206 2.65 -12.74 1.09
CA ILE A 206 3.79 -12.11 0.42
C ILE A 206 3.95 -12.69 -1.00
N ALA A 207 3.86 -14.01 -1.15
CA ALA A 207 3.96 -14.66 -2.45
C ALA A 207 2.82 -14.28 -3.42
N ALA A 208 1.72 -13.73 -2.90
CA ALA A 208 0.57 -13.25 -3.67
C ALA A 208 0.61 -11.74 -3.97
N ILE A 209 1.59 -10.99 -3.47
CA ILE A 209 1.76 -9.56 -3.76
C ILE A 209 1.93 -9.35 -5.27
N GLY A 210 1.27 -8.31 -5.80
CA GLY A 210 1.22 -7.99 -7.23
C GLY A 210 0.40 -8.97 -8.09
N LYS A 211 -0.07 -10.09 -7.53
CA LYS A 211 -0.88 -11.09 -8.23
C LYS A 211 -2.37 -10.85 -7.97
N ALA A 212 -3.19 -11.00 -9.02
CA ALA A 212 -4.63 -10.82 -8.91
C ALA A 212 -5.27 -11.97 -8.11
N ASN A 213 -5.79 -11.67 -6.91
CA ASN A 213 -6.69 -12.50 -6.09
C ASN A 213 -6.33 -14.00 -6.02
N ALA A 214 -5.03 -14.37 -6.08
CA ALA A 214 -4.64 -15.78 -6.03
C ALA A 214 -4.97 -16.35 -4.64
N PRO A 215 -5.64 -17.53 -4.55
CA PRO A 215 -5.72 -18.24 -3.28
C PRO A 215 -4.31 -18.70 -2.85
N PRO A 216 -4.09 -18.97 -1.55
CA PRO A 216 -2.85 -19.60 -1.11
C PRO A 216 -2.62 -20.89 -1.90
N GLY A 217 -1.41 -21.04 -2.44
CA GLY A 217 -1.00 -22.26 -3.13
C GLY A 217 -1.04 -23.40 -2.13
N LYS A 218 -1.83 -24.45 -2.40
CA LYS A 218 -1.75 -25.67 -1.60
C LYS A 218 -0.32 -26.21 -1.68
N ALA A 219 0.31 -26.46 -0.53
CA ALA A 219 1.44 -27.36 -0.46
C ALA A 219 1.00 -28.71 -1.06
N MET A 220 1.58 -29.06 -2.20
CA MET A 220 1.46 -30.41 -2.77
C MET A 220 2.29 -31.36 -1.90
N PRO A 221 1.79 -32.57 -1.56
CA PRO A 221 2.67 -33.60 -1.03
C PRO A 221 3.72 -33.95 -2.10
N GLN A 222 4.98 -34.06 -1.69
CA GLN A 222 6.10 -34.40 -2.56
C GLN A 222 5.85 -35.72 -3.29
N GLY A 223 5.90 -35.67 -4.62
CA GLY A 223 5.87 -36.86 -5.46
C GLY A 223 5.94 -36.55 -6.95
N LEU A 224 7.05 -36.97 -7.56
CA LEU A 224 7.25 -37.29 -8.98
C LEU A 224 7.71 -36.17 -9.96
N LEU A 225 9.05 -36.10 -10.08
CA LEU A 225 9.88 -36.04 -11.30
C LEU A 225 9.35 -35.29 -12.55
N GLY A 226 10.13 -34.28 -12.98
CA GLY A 226 10.11 -33.79 -14.37
C GLY A 226 11.01 -32.57 -14.57
N GLN A 227 12.10 -32.76 -15.31
CA GLN A 227 13.15 -31.79 -15.64
C GLN A 227 12.74 -30.81 -16.77
N ASP A 228 13.42 -29.66 -16.75
CA ASP A 228 13.81 -28.78 -17.85
C ASP A 228 12.74 -28.17 -18.77
N THR A 229 12.58 -26.83 -18.70
CA THR A 229 12.95 -25.85 -19.75
C THR A 229 12.26 -24.48 -19.54
N LEU A 230 13.05 -23.40 -19.54
CA LEU A 230 12.70 -22.07 -20.08
C LEU A 230 13.22 -22.06 -21.54
N PRO A 231 12.69 -21.25 -22.51
CA PRO A 231 12.22 -19.88 -22.32
C PRO A 231 10.98 -19.48 -23.15
N GLY A 232 10.46 -18.28 -22.92
CA GLY A 232 9.58 -17.61 -23.88
C GLY A 232 8.57 -16.66 -23.26
N GLU A 233 8.85 -15.36 -23.37
CA GLU A 233 7.87 -14.28 -23.23
C GLU A 233 6.63 -14.60 -24.07
N THR A 234 5.42 -14.50 -23.49
CA THR A 234 4.18 -14.61 -24.25
C THR A 234 3.26 -13.42 -23.99
N ALA A 235 2.88 -12.81 -25.11
CA ALA A 235 2.01 -11.67 -25.25
C ALA A 235 0.61 -11.87 -24.65
N SER A 236 0.00 -10.76 -24.23
CA SER A 236 -1.37 -10.65 -23.73
C SER A 236 -2.38 -11.25 -24.69
N SER A 237 -3.05 -12.32 -24.27
CA SER A 237 -4.08 -13.03 -25.02
C SER A 237 -5.39 -12.23 -25.07
N GLY A 238 -5.70 -11.64 -26.24
CA GLY A 238 -7.05 -11.10 -26.52
C GLY A 238 -7.11 -9.83 -27.36
N GLN A 239 -5.98 -9.14 -27.59
CA GLN A 239 -5.95 -7.91 -28.37
C GLN A 239 -5.76 -8.21 -29.88
N PRO A 240 -6.64 -7.70 -30.78
CA PRO A 240 -6.40 -7.77 -32.21
C PRO A 240 -5.15 -6.95 -32.61
N PRO A 241 -4.29 -7.47 -33.50
CA PRO A 241 -3.08 -6.75 -33.91
C PRO A 241 -3.44 -5.43 -34.59
N GLY A 242 -2.82 -4.33 -34.14
CA GLY A 242 -3.04 -2.98 -34.67
C GLY A 242 -4.27 -2.25 -34.10
N CYS A 243 -4.99 -2.85 -33.15
CA CYS A 243 -6.12 -2.22 -32.48
C CYS A 243 -5.73 -1.86 -31.05
N ASP A 244 -5.05 -0.72 -30.92
CA ASP A 244 -4.44 -0.28 -29.66
C ASP A 244 -5.35 0.65 -28.85
N ILE A 245 -6.56 0.99 -29.28
CA ILE A 245 -7.44 1.87 -28.50
C ILE A 245 -8.25 1.02 -27.53
N LYS A 246 -8.09 1.24 -26.22
CA LYS A 246 -8.76 0.47 -25.18
C LYS A 246 -10.13 1.06 -24.83
N GLY A 247 -11.22 0.33 -25.06
CA GLY A 247 -12.57 0.71 -24.67
C GLY A 247 -13.09 -0.04 -23.44
N ASN A 248 -13.16 0.60 -22.27
CA ASN A 248 -13.80 0.07 -21.05
C ASN A 248 -15.18 0.68 -20.67
N ILE A 249 -15.98 -0.07 -19.92
CA ILE A 249 -17.30 0.36 -19.46
C ILE A 249 -17.25 0.61 -17.96
N ASN A 250 -17.51 1.84 -17.53
CA ASN A 250 -17.50 2.17 -16.11
C ASN A 250 -18.76 1.63 -15.38
N SER A 251 -18.79 1.74 -14.05
CA SER A 251 -19.92 1.26 -13.23
C SER A 251 -21.25 1.98 -13.48
N LYS A 252 -21.24 3.13 -14.17
CA LYS A 252 -22.44 3.88 -14.59
C LYS A 252 -22.91 3.49 -15.99
N GLY A 253 -22.19 2.58 -16.67
CA GLY A 253 -22.47 2.16 -18.03
C GLY A 253 -21.90 3.09 -19.10
N ASP A 254 -21.05 4.07 -18.75
CA ASP A 254 -20.41 4.91 -19.76
C ASP A 254 -19.35 4.09 -20.51
N ARG A 255 -19.40 4.18 -21.84
CA ARG A 255 -18.44 3.59 -22.77
C ARG A 255 -17.33 4.59 -23.05
N ILE A 256 -16.13 4.34 -22.54
CA ILE A 256 -14.99 5.26 -22.62
C ILE A 256 -13.84 4.61 -23.40
N TYR A 257 -13.31 5.30 -24.41
CA TYR A 257 -12.13 4.85 -25.14
C TYR A 257 -10.86 5.58 -24.67
N HIS A 258 -9.73 4.88 -24.68
CA HIS A 258 -8.43 5.38 -24.24
C HIS A 258 -7.41 5.17 -25.35
N LEU A 259 -6.80 6.27 -25.80
CA LEU A 259 -5.72 6.25 -26.78
C LEU A 259 -4.40 5.80 -26.14
N PRO A 260 -3.52 5.12 -26.89
CA PRO A 260 -2.14 4.90 -26.49
C PRO A 260 -1.48 6.21 -26.04
N GLY A 261 -0.86 6.22 -24.85
CA GLY A 261 -0.24 7.40 -24.26
C GLY A 261 -1.18 8.35 -23.50
N SER A 262 -2.49 8.13 -23.51
CA SER A 262 -3.40 8.88 -22.63
C SER A 262 -3.23 8.48 -21.16
N ARG A 263 -3.52 9.39 -20.22
CA ARG A 263 -3.32 9.20 -18.76
C ARG A 263 -3.81 7.85 -18.22
N SER A 264 -4.97 7.39 -18.68
CA SER A 264 -5.60 6.16 -18.19
C SER A 264 -5.24 4.91 -19.01
N TYR A 265 -4.48 5.04 -20.10
CA TYR A 265 -4.26 3.96 -21.07
C TYR A 265 -3.56 2.72 -20.47
N ALA A 266 -2.49 2.94 -19.70
CA ALA A 266 -1.72 1.85 -19.10
C ALA A 266 -2.55 1.08 -18.06
N GLY A 267 -3.35 1.80 -17.26
CA GLY A 267 -4.20 1.23 -16.21
C GLY A 267 -5.46 0.54 -16.72
N THR A 268 -5.99 0.94 -17.88
CA THR A 268 -7.19 0.33 -18.47
C THR A 268 -6.90 -1.11 -18.89
N ARG A 269 -7.67 -2.05 -18.32
CA ARG A 269 -7.71 -3.46 -18.70
C ARG A 269 -9.06 -3.74 -19.34
N ILE A 270 -9.05 -4.46 -20.44
CA ILE A 270 -10.26 -4.78 -21.20
C ILE A 270 -10.79 -6.14 -20.77
N ASN A 271 -12.08 -6.19 -20.47
CA ASN A 271 -12.83 -7.40 -20.22
C ASN A 271 -13.89 -7.63 -21.33
N PRO A 272 -13.59 -8.46 -22.35
CA PRO A 272 -14.51 -8.76 -23.44
C PRO A 272 -15.89 -9.28 -22.99
N ASP A 273 -15.94 -10.01 -21.87
CA ASP A 273 -17.18 -10.57 -21.34
C ASP A 273 -18.16 -9.49 -20.84
N SER A 274 -17.65 -8.30 -20.50
CA SER A 274 -18.45 -7.13 -20.12
C SER A 274 -18.87 -6.28 -21.32
N GLY A 275 -18.51 -6.67 -22.55
CA GLY A 275 -18.72 -5.86 -23.76
C GLY A 275 -17.68 -4.75 -23.95
N GLU A 276 -16.59 -4.78 -23.18
CA GLU A 276 -15.40 -3.96 -23.39
C GLU A 276 -14.58 -4.51 -24.57
N ARG A 277 -13.87 -3.65 -25.31
CA ARG A 277 -13.12 -4.10 -26.48
C ARG A 277 -12.04 -3.12 -26.88
N TRP A 278 -11.17 -3.58 -27.76
CA TRP A 278 -10.23 -2.73 -28.46
C TRP A 278 -10.85 -2.15 -29.74
N PHE A 279 -10.38 -0.96 -30.13
CA PHE A 279 -10.70 -0.29 -31.38
C PHE A 279 -9.43 -0.04 -32.17
N CYS A 280 -9.55 -0.01 -33.48
CA CYS A 280 -8.43 0.23 -34.39
C CYS A 280 -8.37 1.72 -34.81
N SER A 281 -9.43 2.49 -34.55
CA SER A 281 -9.44 3.95 -34.69
C SER A 281 -10.41 4.62 -33.73
N GLU A 282 -10.22 5.92 -33.46
CA GLU A 282 -11.17 6.70 -32.65
C GLU A 282 -12.53 6.84 -33.32
N ASP A 283 -12.56 6.92 -34.66
CA ASP A 283 -13.82 7.04 -35.40
C ASP A 283 -14.66 5.77 -35.27
N GLU A 284 -14.02 4.60 -35.27
CA GLU A 284 -14.66 3.32 -34.97
C GLU A 284 -15.23 3.30 -33.54
N ALA A 285 -14.45 3.77 -32.56
CA ALA A 285 -14.91 3.86 -31.17
C ALA A 285 -16.12 4.80 -31.04
N ARG A 286 -16.05 6.00 -31.64
CA ARG A 286 -17.15 6.97 -31.65
C ARG A 286 -18.40 6.44 -32.36
N ALA A 287 -18.25 5.80 -33.52
CA ALA A 287 -19.35 5.17 -34.25
C ALA A 287 -20.01 4.04 -33.44
N ALA A 288 -19.24 3.34 -32.62
CA ALA A 288 -19.71 2.34 -31.68
C ALA A 288 -20.37 2.91 -30.40
N GLY A 289 -20.49 4.23 -30.27
CA GLY A 289 -21.09 4.90 -29.11
C GLY A 289 -20.14 5.08 -27.92
N TRP A 290 -18.83 5.05 -28.16
CA TRP A 290 -17.80 5.27 -27.14
C TRP A 290 -17.31 6.72 -27.18
N ARG A 291 -17.06 7.30 -26.01
CA ARG A 291 -16.57 8.68 -25.89
C ARG A 291 -15.15 8.73 -25.32
N ALA A 292 -14.46 9.84 -25.56
CA ALA A 292 -13.18 10.10 -24.90
C ALA A 292 -13.38 10.34 -23.37
N PRO A 293 -12.31 10.21 -22.57
CA PRO A 293 -12.31 10.63 -21.17
C PRO A 293 -12.56 12.14 -21.07
N ARG A 294 -13.17 12.58 -19.96
CA ARG A 294 -13.41 14.01 -19.68
C ARG A 294 -12.27 14.62 -18.88
#